data_AF-A0A6B3EGD4-F1
#
_entry.id   AF-A0A6B3EGD4-F1
#
_cell.length_a   1.000
_cell.length_b   1.000
_cell.length_c   1.000
_cell.angle_alpha   90.00
_cell.angle_beta   90.00
_cell.angle_gamma   90.00
#
_symmetry.space_group_name_H-M   'P 1'
#
loop_
_entity.id
_entity.type
_entity.pdbx_description
1 polymer ?
#
loop_
_entity_poly.entity_id
_entity_poly.type
_entity_poly.pdbx_seq_one_letter_code
_entity_poly.pdbx_strand_id
1 'polypeptide(L)'
;MPVAQATARAYVRYAPGVAAKARVVDSCLNQSLRATPRQRQCRTRVGTRFNVDTRDLIQRYIYMFGMWEPNLTKWLGSRLKPGDVFVDVGANIGYFSALGARLVGPGGAVVSVEASPTFAELLRANLRLNRGDNVRLVEQAVSDREETLTLVLASSANMGANSI
;
A
#
# COMPACT_ATOMS: atom_id res chain seq x y z
N MET A 1 22.09 11.42 -11.42
CA MET A 1 21.67 11.26 -10.00
C MET A 1 20.76 10.04 -9.65
N PRO A 2 20.76 8.87 -10.34
CA PRO A 2 20.04 7.68 -9.84
C PRO A 2 20.69 6.94 -8.65
N VAL A 3 22.03 6.91 -8.61
CA VAL A 3 22.81 6.15 -7.60
C VAL A 3 22.58 6.69 -6.19
N ALA A 4 22.53 8.02 -6.02
CA ALA A 4 22.26 8.66 -4.73
C ALA A 4 20.88 8.29 -4.16
N GLN A 5 19.85 8.19 -5.00
CA GLN A 5 18.50 7.79 -4.58
C GLN A 5 18.45 6.34 -4.10
N ALA A 6 19.13 5.43 -4.80
CA ALA A 6 19.17 4.02 -4.44
C ALA A 6 19.88 3.80 -3.10
N THR A 7 21.03 4.46 -2.88
CA THR A 7 21.78 4.41 -1.63
C THR A 7 21.01 5.05 -0.47
N ALA A 8 20.43 6.24 -0.67
CA ALA A 8 19.61 6.90 0.34
C ALA A 8 18.39 6.05 0.74
N ARG A 9 17.73 5.41 -0.23
CA ARG A 9 16.65 4.46 0.01
C ARG A 9 17.14 3.25 0.80
N ALA A 10 18.26 2.64 0.41
CA ALA A 10 18.83 1.50 1.11
C ALA A 10 19.16 1.84 2.58
N TYR A 11 19.73 3.02 2.82
CA TYR A 11 19.99 3.54 4.16
C TYR A 11 18.72 3.67 5.01
N VAL A 12 17.71 4.40 4.51
CA VAL A 12 16.44 4.60 5.22
C VAL A 12 15.73 3.27 5.50
N ARG A 13 15.87 2.31 4.58
CA ARG A 13 15.18 1.04 4.64
C ARG A 13 15.84 -0.02 5.51
N TYR A 14 17.18 -0.10 5.51
CA TYR A 14 17.89 -1.23 6.11
C TYR A 14 18.85 -0.84 7.24
N ALA A 15 19.33 0.41 7.28
CA ALA A 15 20.23 0.81 8.36
C ALA A 15 19.49 0.80 9.71
N PRO A 16 20.13 0.36 10.81
CA PRO A 16 19.55 0.44 12.15
C PRO A 16 19.44 1.90 12.65
N GLY A 17 18.62 2.12 13.67
CA GLY A 17 18.46 3.43 14.32
C GLY A 17 17.63 4.45 13.53
N VAL A 18 17.53 5.67 14.09
CA VAL A 18 16.76 6.80 13.52
C VAL A 18 17.62 8.00 13.14
N ALA A 19 18.91 7.98 13.49
CA ALA A 19 19.83 9.08 13.25
C ALA A 19 19.78 9.51 11.77
N ALA A 20 19.60 10.81 11.52
CA ALA A 20 19.55 11.45 10.20
C ALA A 20 18.52 10.92 9.18
N LYS A 21 17.76 9.84 9.46
CA LYS A 21 16.80 9.27 8.50
C LYS A 21 15.72 10.24 8.09
N ALA A 22 15.17 11.00 9.05
CA ALA A 22 14.18 12.04 8.76
C ALA A 22 14.73 13.08 7.77
N ARG A 23 15.96 13.57 8.01
CA ARG A 23 16.63 14.51 7.10
C ARG A 23 16.88 13.90 5.72
N VAL A 24 17.32 12.64 5.63
CA VAL A 24 17.51 11.95 4.34
C VAL A 24 16.18 11.78 3.60
N VAL A 25 15.10 11.48 4.32
CA VAL A 25 13.75 11.38 3.78
C VAL A 25 13.30 12.73 3.23
N ASP A 26 13.35 13.79 4.04
CA ASP A 26 12.78 15.09 3.69
C ASP A 26 13.63 15.85 2.68
N SER A 27 14.93 15.96 2.93
CA SER A 27 15.85 16.77 2.14
C SER A 27 16.36 16.08 0.87
N CYS A 28 16.13 14.77 0.70
CA CYS A 28 16.64 14.03 -0.47
C CYS A 28 15.57 13.15 -1.12
N LEU A 29 15.04 12.15 -0.42
CA LEU A 29 14.15 11.16 -1.05
C LEU A 29 12.81 11.76 -1.46
N ASN A 30 12.15 12.52 -0.58
CA ASN A 30 10.85 13.12 -0.86
C ASN A 30 10.93 14.12 -2.01
N GLN A 31 11.92 15.02 -1.99
CA GLN A 31 12.14 16.00 -3.04
C GLN A 31 12.44 15.32 -4.38
N SER A 32 13.38 14.37 -4.39
CA SER A 32 13.83 13.74 -5.62
C SER A 32 12.80 12.77 -6.22
N LEU A 33 12.00 12.07 -5.41
CA LEU A 33 10.92 11.21 -5.89
C LEU A 33 9.69 11.99 -6.35
N ARG A 34 9.50 13.23 -5.88
CA ARG A 34 8.51 14.16 -6.44
C ARG A 34 8.98 14.71 -7.79
N ALA A 35 10.24 15.11 -7.89
CA ALA A 35 10.82 15.67 -9.12
C ALA A 35 11.00 14.60 -10.22
N THR A 36 11.31 13.36 -9.85
CA THR A 36 11.48 12.26 -10.81
C THR A 36 10.83 10.99 -10.25
N PRO A 37 9.50 10.84 -10.44
CA PRO A 37 8.78 9.70 -9.92
C PRO A 37 9.22 8.37 -10.53
N ARG A 38 9.00 7.29 -9.78
CA ARG A 38 9.37 5.94 -10.15
C ARG A 38 8.12 5.06 -10.19
N GLN A 39 7.96 4.34 -11.29
CA GLN A 39 7.05 3.21 -11.40
C GLN A 39 7.85 1.92 -11.36
N ARG A 40 7.74 1.16 -10.27
CA ARG A 40 8.57 -0.03 -10.05
C ARG A 40 7.80 -1.09 -9.26
N GLN A 41 8.14 -2.35 -9.48
CA GLN A 41 7.79 -3.41 -8.55
C GLN A 41 8.72 -3.33 -7.34
N CYS A 42 8.16 -3.45 -6.13
CA CYS A 42 8.94 -3.56 -4.90
C CYS A 42 8.41 -4.69 -4.01
N ARG A 43 9.31 -5.31 -3.24
CA ARG A 43 8.96 -6.25 -2.17
C ARG A 43 8.86 -5.47 -0.87
N THR A 44 7.87 -5.73 -0.02
CA THR A 44 7.70 -5.14 1.32
C THR A 44 8.56 -5.88 2.35
N ARG A 45 8.66 -5.35 3.58
CA ARG A 45 9.36 -6.06 4.68
C ARG A 45 8.65 -7.36 5.10
N VAL A 46 7.33 -7.43 4.90
CA VAL A 46 6.52 -8.62 5.18
C VAL A 46 6.48 -9.60 4.00
N GLY A 47 7.22 -9.32 2.93
CA GLY A 47 7.43 -10.23 1.81
C GLY A 47 6.35 -10.20 0.72
N THR A 48 5.37 -9.31 0.81
CA THR A 48 4.41 -9.03 -0.28
C THR A 48 5.06 -8.17 -1.38
N ARG A 49 4.53 -8.21 -2.60
CA ARG A 49 5.04 -7.48 -3.76
C ARG A 49 4.00 -6.49 -4.28
N PHE A 50 4.44 -5.28 -4.64
CA PHE A 50 3.55 -4.24 -5.17
C PHE A 50 4.19 -3.53 -6.35
N ASN A 51 3.40 -3.29 -7.39
CA ASN A 51 3.64 -2.24 -8.37
C ASN A 51 3.30 -0.90 -7.70
N VAL A 52 4.29 0.00 -7.64
CA VAL A 52 4.15 1.30 -6.97
C VAL A 52 4.53 2.43 -7.91
N ASP A 53 3.82 3.53 -7.83
CA ASP A 53 4.11 4.83 -8.41
C ASP A 53 4.41 5.84 -7.30
N THR A 54 5.65 6.34 -7.24
CA THR A 54 6.08 7.22 -6.14
C THR A 54 5.51 8.65 -6.20
N ARG A 55 4.63 8.96 -7.17
CA ARG A 55 3.82 10.20 -7.13
C ARG A 55 2.84 10.19 -5.97
N ASP A 56 2.26 9.02 -5.71
CA ASP A 56 1.33 8.81 -4.61
C ASP A 56 2.07 8.63 -3.27
N LEU A 57 1.55 9.24 -2.21
CA LEU A 57 2.17 9.22 -0.88
C LEU A 57 2.31 7.80 -0.34
N ILE A 58 1.24 7.00 -0.37
CA ILE A 58 1.21 5.64 0.20
C ILE A 58 2.21 4.77 -0.55
N GLN A 59 2.13 4.79 -1.88
CA GLN A 59 3.02 4.03 -2.76
C GLN A 59 4.48 4.44 -2.60
N ARG A 60 4.76 5.73 -2.43
CA ARG A 60 6.11 6.24 -2.13
C ARG A 60 6.63 5.74 -0.79
N TYR A 61 5.80 5.68 0.25
CA TYR A 61 6.18 5.13 1.56
C TYR A 61 6.48 3.63 1.46
N ILE A 62 5.66 2.88 0.73
CA ILE A 62 5.92 1.46 0.45
C ILE A 62 7.24 1.30 -0.33
N TYR A 63 7.52 2.15 -1.31
CA TYR A 63 8.78 2.13 -2.05
C TYR A 63 9.99 2.39 -1.14
N MET A 64 9.95 3.47 -0.35
CA MET A 64 11.04 3.95 0.50
C MET A 64 11.29 3.02 1.67
N PHE A 65 10.26 2.79 2.49
CA PHE A 65 10.38 2.06 3.74
C PHE A 65 10.06 0.58 3.55
N GLY A 66 9.27 0.19 2.57
CA GLY A 66 8.85 -1.21 2.41
C GLY A 66 7.68 -1.60 3.27
N MET A 67 6.98 -0.63 3.86
CA MET A 67 5.80 -0.82 4.69
C MET A 67 4.93 0.43 4.60
N TRP A 68 3.62 0.24 4.72
CA TRP A 68 2.63 1.27 5.02
C TRP A 68 2.11 1.02 6.44
N GLU A 69 1.90 2.09 7.21
CA GLU A 69 1.43 2.05 8.61
C GLU A 69 2.02 0.90 9.45
N PRO A 70 3.26 1.05 9.94
CA PRO A 70 3.98 -0.02 10.64
C PRO A 70 3.22 -0.60 11.85
N ASN A 71 2.52 0.26 12.59
CA ASN A 71 1.79 -0.14 13.79
C ASN A 71 0.57 -1.00 13.44
N LEU A 72 -0.22 -0.60 12.43
CA LEU A 72 -1.35 -1.40 11.96
C LEU A 72 -0.89 -2.69 11.30
N THR A 73 0.16 -2.64 10.48
CA THR A 73 0.80 -3.85 9.91
C THR A 73 1.17 -4.85 11.01
N LYS A 74 1.81 -4.38 12.10
CA LYS A 74 2.19 -5.23 13.23
C LYS A 74 0.97 -5.77 13.97
N TRP A 75 -0.02 -4.91 14.23
CA TRP A 75 -1.24 -5.28 14.93
C TRP A 75 -2.01 -6.37 14.18
N LEU A 76 -2.21 -6.22 12.86
CA LEU A 76 -2.83 -7.24 12.01
C LEU A 76 -2.05 -8.56 12.07
N GLY A 77 -0.72 -8.50 12.00
CA GLY A 77 0.15 -9.67 12.14
C GLY A 77 0.06 -10.40 13.48
N SER A 78 -0.37 -9.71 14.55
CA SER A 78 -0.62 -10.34 15.87
C SER A 78 -2.07 -10.76 16.10
N ARG A 79 -3.00 -10.37 15.22
CA ARG A 79 -4.44 -10.56 15.41
C ARG A 79 -5.05 -11.56 14.45
N LEU A 80 -4.71 -11.46 13.17
CA LEU A 80 -5.22 -12.37 12.14
C LEU A 80 -4.56 -13.74 12.29
N LYS A 81 -5.39 -14.78 12.19
CA LYS A 81 -4.99 -16.17 12.26
C LYS A 81 -5.33 -16.89 10.95
N PRO A 82 -4.64 -18.00 10.64
CA PRO A 82 -5.03 -18.85 9.53
C PRO A 82 -6.50 -19.29 9.64
N GLY A 83 -7.26 -19.15 8.56
CA GLY A 83 -8.69 -19.44 8.52
C GLY A 83 -9.62 -18.25 8.78
N ASP A 84 -9.10 -17.11 9.24
CA ASP A 84 -9.94 -15.93 9.50
C ASP A 84 -10.51 -15.32 8.20
N VAL A 85 -11.58 -14.53 8.37
CA VAL A 85 -12.09 -13.62 7.34
C VAL A 85 -11.67 -12.20 7.68
N PHE A 86 -11.01 -11.52 6.75
CA PHE A 86 -10.59 -10.13 6.90
C PHE A 86 -11.34 -9.24 5.89
N VAL A 87 -11.84 -8.09 6.34
CA VAL A 87 -12.51 -7.11 5.49
C VAL A 87 -11.67 -5.84 5.46
N ASP A 88 -11.23 -5.44 4.27
CA ASP A 88 -10.40 -4.27 3.99
C ASP A 88 -11.23 -3.23 3.23
N VAL A 89 -11.67 -2.17 3.90
CA VAL A 89 -12.52 -1.12 3.32
C VAL A 89 -11.66 0.09 2.97
N GLY A 90 -11.75 0.57 1.73
CA GLY A 90 -10.83 1.58 1.21
C GLY A 90 -9.47 0.98 0.87
N ALA A 91 -9.49 -0.18 0.21
CA ALA A 91 -8.31 -1.04 0.05
C ALA A 91 -7.18 -0.41 -0.79
N ASN A 92 -7.45 0.66 -1.54
CA ASN A 92 -6.49 1.40 -2.37
C ASN A 92 -5.71 0.44 -3.29
N ILE A 93 -4.37 0.49 -3.33
CA ILE A 93 -3.56 -0.45 -4.12
C ILE A 93 -3.44 -1.86 -3.52
N GLY A 94 -4.15 -2.16 -2.43
CA GLY A 94 -4.25 -3.48 -1.81
C GLY A 94 -3.17 -3.84 -0.79
N TYR A 95 -2.57 -2.86 -0.12
CA TYR A 95 -1.49 -3.13 0.85
C TYR A 95 -1.95 -4.07 1.98
N PHE A 96 -3.05 -3.72 2.65
CA PHE A 96 -3.59 -4.53 3.74
C PHE A 96 -4.31 -5.77 3.22
N SER A 97 -5.01 -5.69 2.09
CA SER A 97 -5.60 -6.85 1.41
C SER A 97 -4.58 -7.97 1.16
N ALA A 98 -3.41 -7.68 0.59
CA ALA A 98 -2.38 -8.71 0.36
C ALA A 98 -1.70 -9.18 1.65
N LEU A 99 -1.58 -8.32 2.66
CA LEU A 99 -1.10 -8.72 3.99
C LEU A 99 -2.09 -9.69 4.65
N GLY A 100 -3.36 -9.33 4.69
CA GLY A 100 -4.45 -10.14 5.23
C GLY A 100 -4.52 -11.49 4.53
N ALA A 101 -4.50 -11.51 3.20
CA ALA A 101 -4.52 -12.72 2.38
C ALA A 101 -3.42 -13.72 2.78
N ARG A 102 -2.20 -13.19 3.01
CA ARG A 102 -1.06 -13.99 3.47
C ARG A 102 -1.23 -14.48 4.91
N LEU A 103 -1.76 -13.64 5.81
CA LEU A 103 -1.90 -13.97 7.23
C LEU A 103 -3.00 -14.99 7.48
N VAL A 104 -4.16 -14.85 6.83
CA VAL A 104 -5.28 -15.78 6.95
C VAL A 104 -5.05 -17.07 6.16
N GLY A 105 -4.13 -17.06 5.20
CA GLY A 105 -3.74 -18.23 4.43
C GLY A 105 -4.86 -18.79 3.55
N PRO A 106 -4.64 -19.94 2.89
CA PRO A 106 -5.55 -20.49 1.89
C PRO A 106 -6.89 -20.96 2.47
N GLY A 107 -6.98 -21.22 3.78
CA GLY A 107 -8.22 -21.57 4.47
C GLY A 107 -9.04 -20.38 4.94
N GLY A 108 -8.48 -19.16 4.88
CA GLY A 108 -9.18 -17.92 5.21
C GLY A 108 -9.55 -17.14 3.95
N ALA A 109 -10.20 -15.98 4.14
CA ALA A 109 -10.65 -15.14 3.04
C ALA A 109 -10.44 -13.65 3.32
N VAL A 110 -10.32 -12.86 2.26
CA VAL A 110 -10.31 -11.40 2.33
C VAL A 110 -11.40 -10.82 1.44
N VAL A 111 -12.14 -9.85 1.94
CA VAL A 111 -13.02 -8.99 1.13
C VAL A 111 -12.40 -7.61 1.06
N SER A 112 -11.96 -7.21 -0.12
CA SER A 112 -11.36 -5.91 -0.40
C SER A 112 -12.38 -5.01 -1.07
N VAL A 113 -12.68 -3.87 -0.47
CA VAL A 113 -13.63 -2.89 -1.02
C VAL A 113 -12.86 -1.65 -1.46
N GLU A 114 -12.97 -1.28 -2.74
CA GLU A 114 -12.32 -0.09 -3.30
C GLU A 114 -13.24 0.58 -4.33
N ALA A 115 -13.51 1.87 -4.11
CA ALA A 115 -14.44 2.63 -4.95
C ALA A 115 -13.80 3.13 -6.24
N SER A 116 -12.50 3.43 -6.26
CA SER A 116 -11.81 3.94 -7.44
C SER A 116 -11.51 2.83 -8.44
N PRO A 117 -12.01 2.91 -9.68
CA PRO A 117 -11.69 1.92 -10.72
C PRO A 117 -10.18 1.80 -10.97
N THR A 118 -9.47 2.94 -10.95
CA THR A 118 -8.01 2.97 -11.11
C THR A 118 -7.28 2.21 -10.00
N PHE A 119 -7.69 2.38 -8.74
CA PHE A 119 -7.09 1.63 -7.64
C PHE A 119 -7.52 0.17 -7.61
N ALA A 120 -8.77 -0.13 -7.95
CA ALA A 120 -9.25 -1.49 -8.10
C ALA A 120 -8.43 -2.28 -9.15
N GLU A 121 -8.10 -1.67 -10.28
CA GLU A 121 -7.21 -2.27 -11.29
C GLU A 121 -5.80 -2.53 -10.76
N LEU A 122 -5.21 -1.55 -10.06
CA LEU A 122 -3.88 -1.69 -9.44
C LEU A 122 -3.88 -2.75 -8.34
N LEU A 123 -4.90 -2.77 -7.49
CA LEU A 123 -5.12 -3.77 -6.45
C LEU A 123 -5.19 -5.15 -7.07
N ARG A 124 -6.01 -5.34 -8.10
CA ARG A 124 -6.14 -6.61 -8.83
C ARG A 124 -4.79 -7.07 -9.40
N ALA A 125 -4.01 -6.15 -9.96
CA ALA A 125 -2.65 -6.46 -10.42
C ALA A 125 -1.71 -6.86 -9.29
N ASN A 126 -1.77 -6.17 -8.15
CA ASN A 126 -0.95 -6.48 -6.97
C ASN A 126 -1.35 -7.81 -6.31
N LEU A 127 -2.64 -8.16 -6.27
CA LEU A 127 -3.10 -9.46 -5.78
C LEU A 127 -2.52 -10.61 -6.61
N ARG A 128 -2.49 -10.48 -7.94
CA ARG A 128 -1.85 -11.49 -8.82
C ARG A 128 -0.37 -11.69 -8.50
N LEU A 129 0.35 -10.62 -8.16
CA LEU A 129 1.76 -10.72 -7.75
C LEU A 129 1.98 -11.48 -6.43
N ASN A 130 0.94 -11.57 -5.61
CA ASN A 130 0.98 -12.16 -4.27
C ASN A 130 0.24 -13.48 -4.15
N ARG A 131 -0.30 -14.04 -5.25
CA ARG A 131 -1.18 -15.22 -5.22
C ARG A 131 -2.37 -15.00 -4.26
N GLY A 132 -2.98 -13.81 -4.34
CA GLY A 132 -4.14 -13.44 -3.53
C GLY A 132 -5.43 -14.08 -4.00
N ASP A 133 -5.42 -15.41 -4.21
CA ASP A 133 -6.55 -16.17 -4.75
C ASP A 133 -7.72 -16.25 -3.75
N ASN A 134 -7.42 -16.06 -2.47
CA ASN A 134 -8.39 -15.97 -1.37
C ASN A 134 -8.95 -14.54 -1.15
N VAL A 135 -8.78 -13.64 -2.11
CA VAL A 135 -9.26 -12.25 -2.03
C VAL A 135 -10.38 -12.00 -3.02
N ARG A 136 -11.54 -11.56 -2.51
CA ARG A 136 -12.65 -11.04 -3.30
C ARG A 136 -12.57 -9.51 -3.34
N LEU A 137 -12.39 -8.96 -4.52
CA LEU A 137 -12.47 -7.52 -4.77
C LEU A 137 -13.92 -7.09 -5.02
N VAL A 138 -14.37 -6.04 -4.35
CA VAL A 138 -15.66 -5.37 -4.50
C VAL A 138 -15.39 -3.94 -4.94
N GLU A 139 -15.76 -3.61 -6.17
CA GLU A 139 -15.49 -2.31 -6.81
C GLU A 139 -16.61 -1.31 -6.51
N GLN A 140 -16.80 -1.02 -5.23
CA GLN A 140 -17.89 -0.17 -4.74
C GLN A 140 -17.41 0.70 -3.57
N ALA A 141 -18.18 1.76 -3.32
CA ALA A 141 -18.10 2.55 -2.10
C ALA A 141 -18.86 1.86 -0.95
N VAL A 142 -18.52 2.19 0.29
CA VAL A 142 -19.28 1.76 1.49
C VAL A 142 -19.99 2.97 2.07
N SER A 143 -21.32 2.92 2.13
CA SER A 143 -22.19 3.95 2.70
C SER A 143 -23.19 3.31 3.68
N ASP A 144 -23.83 4.13 4.52
CA ASP A 144 -24.93 3.71 5.41
C ASP A 144 -26.25 3.47 4.65
N ARG A 145 -26.31 3.83 3.37
CA ARG A 145 -27.45 3.64 2.47
C ARG A 145 -27.02 3.25 1.05
N GLU A 146 -27.92 2.63 0.32
CA GLU A 146 -27.73 2.31 -1.10
C GLU A 146 -28.00 3.57 -1.94
N GLU A 147 -26.92 4.19 -2.43
CA GLU A 147 -27.01 5.40 -3.26
C GLU A 147 -25.80 5.52 -4.21
N THR A 148 -25.95 6.36 -5.23
CA THR A 148 -24.84 6.73 -6.12
C THR A 148 -24.18 8.00 -5.59
N LEU A 149 -22.94 7.90 -5.12
CA LEU A 149 -22.12 9.03 -4.67
C LEU A 149 -21.06 9.40 -5.70
N THR A 150 -20.60 10.66 -5.64
CA THR A 150 -19.48 11.12 -6.45
C THR A 150 -18.18 10.94 -5.68
N LEU A 151 -17.30 10.06 -6.16
CA LEU A 151 -15.97 9.92 -5.60
C LEU A 151 -15.14 11.18 -5.88
N VAL A 152 -14.87 11.96 -4.84
CA VAL A 152 -13.99 13.13 -4.93
C VAL A 152 -12.54 12.66 -4.81
N LEU A 153 -11.82 12.77 -5.91
CA LEU A 153 -10.38 12.49 -5.93
C LEU A 153 -9.65 13.62 -5.22
N ALA A 154 -9.02 13.32 -4.08
CA ALA A 154 -8.08 14.22 -3.44
C ALA A 154 -6.89 14.47 -4.38
N SER A 155 -6.11 15.52 -4.10
CA SER A 155 -4.94 15.87 -4.90
C SER A 155 -4.08 14.64 -5.25
N SER A 156 -3.51 14.59 -6.44
CA SER A 156 -2.69 13.46 -6.93
C SER A 156 -1.50 13.10 -6.03
N ALA A 157 -1.17 13.94 -5.05
CA ALA A 157 -0.14 13.71 -4.05
C ALA A 157 -0.57 12.85 -2.84
N ASN A 158 -1.87 12.74 -2.55
CA ASN A 158 -2.40 11.92 -1.45
C ASN A 158 -3.75 11.29 -1.83
N MET A 159 -3.73 10.34 -2.76
CA MET A 159 -4.96 9.74 -3.28
C MET A 159 -5.62 8.74 -2.31
N GLY A 160 -4.98 8.44 -1.17
CA GLY A 160 -5.61 7.73 -0.05
C GLY A 160 -6.63 8.57 0.73
N ALA A 161 -6.73 9.88 0.44
CA ALA A 161 -7.72 10.78 1.04
C ALA A 161 -8.96 11.00 0.16
N ASN A 162 -9.18 10.14 -0.84
CA ASN A 162 -10.39 10.21 -1.65
C ASN A 162 -11.61 9.94 -0.76
N SER A 163 -12.63 10.78 -0.90
CA SER A 163 -13.87 10.70 -0.14
C SER A 163 -15.04 10.49 -1.08
N ILE A 164 -16.03 9.74 -0.61
CA ILE A 164 -17.35 9.59 -1.23
C ILE A 164 -18.35 10.55 -0.59
#